data_AF-A0A1S9CDW3-F1
#
_entry.id   AF-A0A1S9CDW3-F1
#
_cell.length_a   1.000
_cell.length_b   1.000
_cell.length_c   1.000
_cell.angle_alpha   90.00
_cell.angle_beta   90.00
_cell.angle_gamma   90.00
#
_symmetry.space_group_name_H-M   'P 1'
#
loop_
_entity.id
_entity.type
_entity.pdbx_description
1 polymer ?
#
loop_
_entity_poly.entity_id
_entity_poly.type
_entity_poly.pdbx_seq_one_letter_code
_entity_poly.pdbx_strand_id
1 'polypeptide(L)'
;MIKKIYNKLLIYLKSILEIYFKRKIYIVKKEKINIPNNFINSQKKLYGRVFIEDFNKLIEGLDQRSVETVLLIINRLQKLNFTKKTFITLFNLDEENEINKVQNIRKYSIKLSENLYRLQKYLLPINYFEASVFYYKHQLDEVVTIDKVKHKAVLDVGGYIGDSILVLNELKPIKIYSFEAIPKHFDLLLETIKLNNIKNVVAVNVALGNRQGYCNIHMTNGASSSINLKQKNDKINN
;
A
#
# COMPACT_ATOMS: atom_id res chain seq x y z
N MET A 1 22.91 15.98 -25.75
CA MET A 1 22.69 17.35 -25.23
C MET A 1 21.21 17.77 -25.27
N ILE A 2 20.54 17.67 -26.44
CA ILE A 2 19.13 18.09 -26.66
C ILE A 2 18.12 17.47 -25.68
N LYS A 3 18.20 16.15 -25.42
CA LYS A 3 17.29 15.45 -24.49
C LYS A 3 17.37 15.99 -23.04
N LYS A 4 18.54 16.46 -22.62
CA LYS A 4 18.77 17.03 -21.29
C LYS A 4 18.11 18.41 -21.16
N ILE A 5 18.19 19.22 -22.21
CA ILE A 5 17.55 20.54 -22.30
C ILE A 5 16.02 20.40 -22.35
N TYR A 6 15.51 19.47 -23.18
CA TYR A 6 14.08 19.17 -23.27
C TYR A 6 13.48 18.73 -21.92
N ASN A 7 14.15 17.83 -21.19
CA ASN A 7 13.67 17.41 -19.87
C ASN A 7 13.66 18.55 -18.86
N LYS A 8 14.64 19.47 -18.89
CA LYS A 8 14.65 20.65 -18.03
C LYS A 8 13.48 21.59 -18.34
N LEU A 9 13.22 21.85 -19.62
CA LEU A 9 12.07 22.65 -20.07
C LEU A 9 10.74 22.03 -19.63
N LEU A 10 10.57 20.71 -19.76
CA LEU A 10 9.37 20.01 -19.29
C LEU A 10 9.15 20.17 -17.78
N ILE A 11 10.21 20.06 -16.98
CA ILE A 11 10.13 20.25 -15.53
C ILE A 11 9.74 21.68 -15.18
N TYR A 12 10.33 22.67 -15.86
CA TYR A 12 10.02 24.08 -15.61
C TYR A 12 8.58 24.44 -16.02
N LEU A 13 8.15 23.99 -17.20
CA LEU A 13 6.77 24.17 -17.65
C LEU A 13 5.77 23.48 -16.72
N LYS A 14 6.11 22.27 -16.25
CA LYS A 14 5.31 21.58 -15.23
C LYS A 14 5.11 22.47 -14.00
N SER A 15 6.18 23.01 -13.43
CA SER A 15 6.08 23.86 -12.22
C SER A 15 5.22 25.11 -12.45
N ILE A 16 5.32 25.75 -13.62
CA ILE A 16 4.47 26.90 -13.96
C ILE A 16 2.99 26.48 -13.99
N LEU A 17 2.70 25.37 -14.67
CA LEU A 17 1.33 24.89 -14.79
C LEU A 17 0.77 24.44 -13.42
N GLU A 18 1.59 23.85 -12.55
CA GLU A 18 1.16 23.47 -11.19
C GLU A 18 0.75 24.69 -10.36
N ILE A 19 1.50 25.80 -10.49
CA ILE A 19 1.16 27.08 -9.86
C ILE A 19 -0.13 27.65 -10.46
N TYR A 20 -0.23 27.69 -11.80
CA TYR A 20 -1.36 28.28 -12.50
C TYR A 20 -2.68 27.54 -12.22
N PHE A 21 -2.68 26.22 -12.33
CA PHE A 21 -3.88 25.40 -12.09
C PHE A 21 -4.14 25.13 -10.62
N LYS A 22 -3.21 25.51 -9.73
CA LYS A 22 -3.21 25.13 -8.31
C LYS A 22 -3.47 23.63 -8.15
N ARG A 23 -2.81 22.80 -8.95
CA ARG A 23 -2.95 21.33 -8.93
C ARG A 23 -1.66 20.68 -9.36
N LYS A 24 -1.40 19.48 -8.87
CA LYS A 24 -0.25 18.67 -9.24
C LYS A 24 -0.41 18.13 -10.65
N ILE A 25 0.66 18.27 -11.43
CA ILE A 25 0.66 17.89 -12.84
C ILE A 25 1.61 16.71 -13.03
N TYR A 26 1.06 15.69 -13.67
CA TYR A 26 1.76 14.46 -13.95
C TYR A 26 2.24 14.49 -15.39
N ILE A 27 3.53 14.23 -15.59
CA ILE A 27 4.13 14.12 -16.91
C ILE A 27 3.91 12.68 -17.38
N VAL A 28 3.14 12.52 -18.45
CA VAL A 28 2.92 11.23 -19.09
C VAL A 28 4.03 11.03 -20.12
N LYS A 29 5.06 10.26 -19.75
CA LYS A 29 6.08 9.81 -20.72
C LYS A 29 5.55 8.56 -21.42
N LYS A 30 5.29 8.68 -22.73
CA LYS A 30 4.92 7.54 -23.58
C LYS A 30 6.03 6.48 -23.66
N GLU A 31 7.27 6.87 -23.35
CA GLU A 31 8.44 6.00 -23.35
C GLU A 31 8.93 5.74 -21.91
N LYS A 32 8.94 4.47 -21.53
CA LYS A 32 9.46 3.91 -20.27
C LYS A 32 8.66 4.24 -19.01
N ILE A 33 7.40 3.81 -18.97
CA ILE A 33 6.99 3.13 -17.75
C ILE A 33 7.32 1.66 -18.00
N ASN A 34 8.21 1.07 -17.20
CA ASN A 34 8.43 -0.39 -17.17
C ASN A 34 7.21 -1.06 -16.52
N ILE A 35 6.02 -0.70 -16.99
CA ILE A 35 4.80 -1.40 -16.68
C ILE A 35 4.94 -2.72 -17.43
N PRO A 36 4.87 -3.87 -16.73
CA PRO A 36 4.88 -5.16 -17.39
C PRO A 36 3.88 -5.13 -18.55
N ASN A 37 4.26 -5.60 -19.74
CA ASN A 37 3.37 -5.58 -20.92
C ASN A 37 1.97 -6.15 -20.64
N ASN A 38 1.85 -7.04 -19.65
CA ASN A 38 0.59 -7.58 -19.14
C ASN A 38 -0.33 -6.51 -18.51
N PHE A 39 0.20 -5.54 -17.77
CA PHE A 39 -0.56 -4.45 -17.16
C PHE A 39 -0.93 -3.34 -18.16
N ILE A 40 -0.16 -3.18 -19.25
CA ILE A 40 -0.56 -2.33 -20.39
C ILE A 40 -1.67 -3.03 -21.20
N ASN A 41 -1.55 -4.34 -21.44
CA ASN A 41 -2.55 -5.10 -22.18
C ASN A 41 -3.85 -5.34 -21.41
N SER A 42 -3.83 -5.45 -20.07
CA SER A 42 -5.04 -5.47 -19.25
C SER A 42 -5.80 -4.14 -19.30
N GLN A 43 -5.06 -3.03 -19.36
CA GLN A 43 -5.62 -1.68 -19.45
C GLN A 43 -6.25 -1.34 -20.82
N LYS A 44 -5.82 -1.99 -21.90
CA LYS A 44 -6.48 -1.90 -23.22
C LYS A 44 -7.90 -2.47 -23.24
N LYS A 45 -8.36 -3.12 -22.17
CA LYS A 45 -9.69 -3.72 -22.05
C LYS A 45 -10.68 -2.90 -21.23
N LEU A 46 -10.41 -1.63 -20.93
CA LEU A 46 -11.34 -0.77 -20.17
C LEU A 46 -12.45 -0.14 -21.04
N TYR A 47 -12.85 -0.80 -22.11
CA TYR A 47 -13.92 -0.41 -23.04
C TYR A 47 -14.36 -1.62 -23.88
N GLY A 48 -15.53 -1.54 -24.50
CA GLY A 48 -16.10 -2.61 -25.32
C GLY A 48 -17.01 -3.56 -24.54
N ARG A 49 -17.61 -4.53 -25.24
CA ARG A 49 -18.69 -5.38 -24.69
C ARG A 49 -18.30 -6.16 -23.43
N VAL A 50 -17.16 -6.85 -23.46
CA VAL A 50 -16.67 -7.63 -22.30
C VAL A 50 -16.45 -6.74 -21.08
N PHE A 51 -15.92 -5.53 -21.28
CA PHE A 51 -15.75 -4.57 -20.19
C PHE A 51 -17.08 -4.12 -19.59
N ILE A 52 -18.10 -3.90 -20.41
CA ILE A 52 -19.43 -3.49 -19.92
C ILE A 52 -20.00 -4.55 -18.99
N GLU A 53 -19.90 -5.82 -19.36
CA GLU A 53 -20.37 -6.94 -18.53
C GLU A 53 -19.61 -7.02 -17.20
N ASP A 54 -18.27 -6.97 -17.24
CA ASP A 54 -17.43 -7.01 -16.03
C ASP A 54 -17.63 -5.77 -15.15
N PHE A 55 -17.80 -4.60 -15.76
CA PHE A 55 -18.06 -3.34 -15.05
C PHE A 55 -19.42 -3.38 -14.35
N ASN A 56 -20.47 -3.83 -15.02
CA ASN A 56 -21.80 -3.95 -14.43
C ASN A 56 -21.78 -4.92 -13.24
N LYS A 57 -21.11 -6.07 -13.38
CA LYS A 57 -20.92 -7.02 -12.27
C LYS A 57 -20.10 -6.42 -11.13
N LEU A 58 -19.09 -5.60 -11.43
CA LEU A 58 -18.26 -4.94 -10.42
C LEU A 58 -19.06 -3.95 -9.57
N ILE A 59 -20.00 -3.22 -10.18
CA ILE A 59 -20.82 -2.22 -9.47
C ILE A 59 -22.13 -2.78 -8.89
N GLU A 60 -22.45 -4.03 -9.22
CA GLU A 60 -23.70 -4.68 -8.78
C GLU A 60 -23.75 -4.79 -7.25
N GLY A 61 -24.84 -4.31 -6.66
CA GLY A 61 -25.06 -4.34 -5.20
C GLY A 61 -24.25 -3.33 -4.39
N LEU A 62 -23.44 -2.48 -5.03
CA LEU A 62 -22.71 -1.42 -4.35
C LEU A 62 -23.61 -0.22 -4.03
N ASP A 63 -23.32 0.46 -2.92
CA ASP A 63 -23.92 1.76 -2.61
C ASP A 63 -23.40 2.86 -3.55
N GLN A 64 -24.10 3.99 -3.60
CA GLN A 64 -23.78 5.09 -4.50
C GLN A 64 -22.32 5.59 -4.36
N ARG A 65 -21.81 5.74 -3.13
CA ARG A 65 -20.45 6.24 -2.88
C ARG A 65 -19.40 5.24 -3.40
N SER A 66 -19.66 3.95 -3.23
CA SER A 66 -18.84 2.88 -3.77
C SER A 66 -18.85 2.87 -5.31
N VAL A 67 -20.01 3.03 -5.94
CA VAL A 67 -20.13 3.14 -7.41
C VAL A 67 -19.35 4.34 -7.94
N GLU A 68 -19.50 5.51 -7.31
CA GLU A 68 -18.77 6.72 -7.68
C GLU A 68 -17.25 6.54 -7.54
N THR A 69 -16.80 5.82 -6.52
CA THR A 69 -15.38 5.48 -6.31
C THR A 69 -14.86 4.61 -7.45
N VAL A 70 -15.58 3.55 -7.83
CA VAL A 70 -15.22 2.69 -8.97
C VAL A 70 -15.17 3.50 -10.27
N LEU A 71 -16.19 4.32 -10.55
CA LEU A 71 -16.23 5.20 -11.72
C LEU A 71 -15.02 6.14 -11.78
N LEU A 72 -14.65 6.75 -10.66
CA LEU A 72 -13.51 7.65 -10.56
C LEU A 72 -12.19 6.93 -10.86
N ILE A 73 -11.99 5.72 -10.30
CA ILE A 73 -10.81 4.89 -10.55
C ILE A 73 -10.71 4.53 -12.04
N ILE A 74 -11.78 4.01 -12.64
CA ILE A 74 -11.82 3.64 -14.05
C ILE A 74 -11.58 4.86 -14.94
N ASN A 75 -12.20 6.01 -14.65
CA ASN A 75 -12.01 7.24 -15.40
C ASN A 75 -10.54 7.70 -15.40
N ARG A 76 -9.85 7.60 -14.26
CA ARG A 76 -8.41 7.91 -14.14
C ARG A 76 -7.55 6.97 -14.96
N LEU A 77 -7.82 5.67 -14.91
CA LEU A 77 -7.12 4.67 -15.71
C LEU A 77 -7.33 4.91 -17.22
N GLN A 78 -8.56 5.21 -17.64
CA GLN A 78 -8.85 5.56 -19.03
C GLN A 78 -8.12 6.85 -19.46
N LYS A 79 -8.12 7.90 -18.63
CA LYS A 79 -7.35 9.14 -18.89
C LYS A 79 -5.87 8.85 -19.11
N LEU A 80 -5.28 7.99 -18.30
CA LEU A 80 -3.88 7.57 -18.46
C LEU A 80 -3.62 6.83 -19.78
N ASN A 81 -4.55 5.97 -20.21
CA ASN A 81 -4.40 5.18 -21.43
C ASN A 81 -4.66 5.97 -22.72
N PHE A 82 -5.65 6.87 -22.72
CA PHE A 82 -6.10 7.56 -23.93
C PHE A 82 -5.52 8.96 -24.10
N THR A 83 -4.86 9.51 -23.09
CA THR A 83 -4.23 10.83 -23.22
C THR A 83 -3.04 10.80 -24.17
N LYS A 84 -3.14 11.60 -25.23
CA LYS A 84 -1.97 11.96 -26.07
C LYS A 84 -1.21 13.16 -25.48
N LYS A 85 -1.73 13.77 -24.40
CA LYS A 85 -1.13 14.96 -23.78
C LYS A 85 0.07 14.56 -22.93
N THR A 86 1.13 15.36 -23.01
CA THR A 86 2.33 15.23 -22.18
C THR A 86 2.05 15.49 -20.70
N PHE A 87 1.01 16.25 -20.37
CA PHE A 87 0.65 16.65 -19.02
C PHE A 87 -0.82 16.32 -18.73
N ILE A 88 -1.08 15.79 -17.53
CA ILE A 88 -2.44 15.53 -17.03
C ILE A 88 -2.57 15.86 -15.54
N THR A 89 -3.79 16.19 -15.12
CA THR A 89 -4.22 16.25 -13.73
C THR A 89 -5.15 15.07 -13.45
N LEU A 90 -4.88 14.31 -12.39
CA LEU A 90 -5.65 13.10 -12.04
C LEU A 90 -6.48 13.28 -10.78
N PHE A 91 -5.95 14.06 -9.84
CA PHE A 91 -6.51 14.30 -8.53
C PHE A 91 -7.09 15.72 -8.49
N ASN A 92 -8.10 15.89 -7.65
CA ASN A 92 -8.54 17.23 -7.25
C ASN A 92 -7.61 17.78 -6.15
N LEU A 93 -7.83 19.04 -5.79
CA LEU A 93 -7.04 19.74 -4.78
C LEU A 93 -7.07 19.04 -3.41
N ASP A 94 -8.24 18.57 -3.00
CA ASP A 94 -8.43 17.94 -1.69
C ASP A 94 -7.68 16.61 -1.62
N GLU A 95 -7.79 15.78 -2.66
CA GLU A 95 -7.06 14.52 -2.76
C GLU A 95 -5.54 14.73 -2.79
N GLU A 96 -5.06 15.78 -3.46
CA GLU A 96 -3.63 16.12 -3.45
C GLU A 96 -3.15 16.52 -2.06
N ASN A 97 -3.97 17.27 -1.32
CA ASN A 97 -3.68 17.63 0.06
C ASN A 97 -3.63 16.38 0.95
N GLU A 98 -4.57 15.44 0.80
CA GLU A 98 -4.57 14.18 1.54
C GLU A 98 -3.34 13.31 1.21
N ILE A 99 -2.99 13.17 -0.08
CA ILE A 99 -1.78 12.45 -0.49
C ILE A 99 -0.53 13.07 0.15
N ASN A 100 -0.44 14.40 0.20
CA ASN A 100 0.69 15.08 0.84
C ASN A 100 0.73 14.84 2.35
N LYS A 101 -0.42 14.86 3.05
CA LYS A 101 -0.50 14.53 4.48
C LYS A 101 0.00 13.12 4.75
N VAL A 102 -0.49 12.15 3.96
CA VAL A 102 -0.08 10.74 4.02
C VAL A 102 1.42 10.57 3.81
N GLN A 103 1.99 11.21 2.78
CA GLN A 103 3.43 11.12 2.48
C GLN A 103 4.30 11.73 3.58
N ASN A 104 3.77 12.74 4.27
CA ASN A 104 4.48 13.47 5.30
C ASN A 104 4.35 12.86 6.70
N ILE A 105 3.62 11.75 6.87
CA ILE A 105 3.46 11.16 8.21
C ILE A 105 4.80 10.84 8.89
N ARG A 106 5.80 10.42 8.10
CA ARG A 106 7.15 10.13 8.59
C ARG A 106 7.89 11.36 9.10
N LYS A 107 7.51 12.57 8.71
CA LYS A 107 8.07 13.83 9.25
C LYS A 107 7.69 14.06 10.71
N TYR A 108 6.62 13.43 11.18
CA TYR A 108 6.23 13.46 12.58
C TYR A 108 6.93 12.38 13.42
N SER A 109 7.83 11.59 12.83
CA SER A 109 8.68 10.67 13.57
C SER A 109 9.99 11.34 14.00
N ILE A 110 10.47 11.01 15.19
CA ILE A 110 11.75 11.48 15.73
C ILE A 110 12.67 10.29 15.95
N LYS A 111 13.94 10.39 15.54
CA LYS A 111 14.98 9.40 15.83
C LYS A 111 15.52 9.63 17.25
N LEU A 112 15.42 8.61 18.10
CA LEU A 112 15.90 8.65 19.50
C LEU A 112 17.27 8.00 19.65
N SER A 113 17.56 6.95 18.87
CA SER A 113 18.88 6.31 18.76
C SER A 113 19.02 5.62 17.41
N GLU A 114 20.09 4.86 17.17
CA GLU A 114 20.36 4.22 15.88
C GLU A 114 19.17 3.40 15.35
N ASN A 115 18.56 2.59 16.22
CA ASN A 115 17.46 1.67 15.91
C ASN A 115 16.21 1.95 16.76
N LEU A 116 15.95 3.23 17.05
CA LEU A 116 14.78 3.63 17.84
C LEU A 116 14.19 4.93 17.31
N TYR A 117 12.93 4.85 16.92
CA TYR A 117 12.14 5.96 16.42
C TYR A 117 10.86 6.09 17.25
N ARG A 118 10.42 7.32 17.47
CA ARG A 118 9.14 7.62 18.10
C ARG A 118 8.19 8.23 17.09
N LEU A 119 7.00 7.66 16.97
CA LEU A 119 5.88 8.21 16.21
C LEU A 119 4.66 8.25 17.12
N GLN A 120 4.17 9.45 17.44
CA GLN A 120 3.12 9.63 18.45
C GLN A 120 3.53 8.95 19.78
N LYS A 121 2.70 8.04 20.31
CA LYS A 121 2.99 7.26 21.52
C LYS A 121 3.78 5.96 21.25
N TYR A 122 4.04 5.64 19.99
CA TYR A 122 4.64 4.37 19.59
C TYR A 122 6.14 4.46 19.40
N LEU A 123 6.82 3.36 19.73
CA LEU A 123 8.24 3.15 19.46
C LEU A 123 8.42 2.14 18.33
N LEU A 124 9.33 2.42 17.39
CA LEU A 124 9.58 1.60 16.21
C LEU A 124 11.10 1.38 16.04
N PRO A 125 11.53 0.19 15.58
CA PRO A 125 12.94 -0.10 15.37
C PRO A 125 13.51 0.59 14.12
N ILE A 126 12.66 0.94 13.13
CA ILE A 126 13.04 1.64 11.91
C ILE A 126 12.03 2.73 11.53
N ASN A 127 12.46 3.71 10.75
CA ASN A 127 11.59 4.76 10.19
C ASN A 127 11.04 4.39 8.80
N TYR A 128 10.44 3.22 8.70
CA TYR A 128 9.79 2.77 7.48
C TYR A 128 8.59 1.90 7.85
N PHE A 129 7.40 2.42 7.60
CA PHE A 129 6.11 1.83 7.96
C PHE A 129 5.05 2.23 6.94
N GLU A 130 3.94 1.49 6.89
CA GLU A 130 2.87 1.73 5.92
C GLU A 130 1.92 2.85 6.37
N ALA A 131 1.52 3.69 5.42
CA ALA A 131 0.58 4.79 5.72
C ALA A 131 -0.79 4.28 6.17
N SER A 132 -1.22 3.12 5.64
CA SER A 132 -2.46 2.44 6.04
C SER A 132 -2.52 2.18 7.54
N VAL A 133 -1.38 2.00 8.19
CA VAL A 133 -1.30 1.70 9.63
C VAL A 133 -1.52 2.95 10.47
N PHE A 134 -0.64 3.95 10.38
CA PHE A 134 -0.69 5.07 11.34
C PHE A 134 -1.54 6.25 10.88
N TYR A 135 -1.69 6.45 9.57
CA TYR A 135 -2.53 7.53 9.05
C TYR A 135 -3.98 7.10 9.03
N TYR A 136 -4.26 5.96 8.40
CA TYR A 136 -5.63 5.47 8.23
C TYR A 136 -6.08 4.51 9.34
N LYS A 137 -5.19 4.05 10.22
CA LYS A 137 -5.54 3.07 11.27
C LYS A 137 -6.30 1.86 10.71
N HIS A 138 -5.90 1.35 9.55
CA HIS A 138 -6.59 0.29 8.81
C HIS A 138 -8.10 0.53 8.61
N GLN A 139 -8.53 1.80 8.56
CA GLN A 139 -9.93 2.20 8.46
C GLN A 139 -10.80 1.57 9.57
N LEU A 140 -10.20 1.29 10.73
CA LEU A 140 -10.91 0.66 11.86
C LEU A 140 -12.05 1.54 12.39
N ASP A 141 -11.99 2.85 12.14
CA ASP A 141 -13.04 3.83 12.42
C ASP A 141 -14.30 3.65 11.55
N GLU A 142 -14.18 3.05 10.36
CA GLU A 142 -15.32 2.74 9.48
C GLU A 142 -15.97 1.39 9.82
N VAL A 143 -15.37 0.59 10.71
CA VAL A 143 -15.87 -0.74 11.07
C VAL A 143 -16.97 -0.61 12.13
N VAL A 144 -18.24 -0.68 11.71
CA VAL A 144 -19.42 -0.55 12.58
C VAL A 144 -19.41 -1.53 13.77
N THR A 145 -18.79 -2.70 13.61
CA THR A 145 -18.73 -3.74 14.65
C THR A 145 -17.37 -3.80 15.38
N ILE A 146 -16.58 -2.73 15.35
CA ILE A 146 -15.21 -2.71 15.88
C ILE A 146 -15.14 -3.13 17.36
N ASP A 147 -16.15 -2.79 18.15
CA ASP A 147 -16.23 -3.16 19.57
C ASP A 147 -16.26 -4.68 19.81
N LYS A 148 -16.69 -5.47 18.80
CA LYS A 148 -16.67 -6.93 18.88
C LYS A 148 -15.24 -7.51 18.92
N VAL A 149 -14.21 -6.70 18.63
CA VAL A 149 -12.79 -7.12 18.65
C VAL A 149 -12.25 -7.29 20.07
N LYS A 150 -12.70 -6.46 21.04
CA LYS A 150 -12.19 -6.43 22.42
C LYS A 150 -12.20 -7.79 23.13
N HIS A 151 -13.11 -8.67 22.75
CA HIS A 151 -13.28 -9.99 23.35
C HIS A 151 -12.86 -11.14 22.43
N LYS A 152 -12.05 -10.84 21.40
CA LYS A 152 -11.63 -11.81 20.39
C LYS A 152 -10.11 -11.84 20.24
N ALA A 153 -9.65 -12.87 19.55
CA ALA A 153 -8.32 -12.88 18.97
C ALA A 153 -8.33 -12.13 17.63
N VAL A 154 -7.23 -11.44 17.34
CA VAL A 154 -6.97 -10.83 16.04
C VAL A 154 -5.89 -11.64 15.32
N LEU A 155 -6.10 -11.91 14.04
CA LEU A 155 -5.09 -12.47 13.15
C LEU A 155 -4.52 -11.32 12.30
N ASP A 156 -3.25 -11.02 12.49
CA ASP A 156 -2.49 -10.03 11.74
C ASP A 156 -1.56 -10.80 10.78
N VAL A 157 -1.85 -10.72 9.48
CA VAL A 157 -1.19 -11.54 8.46
C VAL A 157 -0.32 -10.64 7.58
N GLY A 158 0.99 -10.86 7.63
CA GLY A 158 1.96 -9.92 7.07
C GLY A 158 2.33 -8.85 8.09
N GLY A 159 2.75 -9.28 9.29
CA GLY A 159 3.04 -8.39 10.42
C GLY A 159 4.18 -7.41 10.20
N TYR A 160 5.00 -7.59 9.14
CA TYR A 160 6.11 -6.73 8.77
C TYR A 160 6.99 -6.38 9.98
N ILE A 161 7.07 -5.11 10.37
CA ILE A 161 7.84 -4.65 11.53
C ILE A 161 7.02 -4.55 12.82
N GLY A 162 5.79 -5.04 12.82
CA GLY A 162 4.84 -4.90 13.93
C GLY A 162 4.21 -3.52 14.04
N ASP A 163 4.10 -2.77 12.95
CA ASP A 163 3.41 -1.48 12.99
C ASP A 163 1.89 -1.67 13.16
N SER A 164 1.28 -2.65 12.49
CA SER A 164 -0.14 -2.98 12.60
C SER A 164 -0.57 -3.39 14.03
N ILE A 165 0.26 -4.17 14.74
CA ILE A 165 -0.08 -4.64 16.09
C ILE A 165 -0.23 -3.48 17.09
N LEU A 166 0.42 -2.34 16.83
CA LEU A 166 0.35 -1.16 17.71
C LEU A 166 -1.05 -0.56 17.69
N VAL A 167 -1.61 -0.35 16.49
CA VAL A 167 -2.96 0.20 16.33
C VAL A 167 -4.04 -0.83 16.69
N LEU A 168 -3.84 -2.11 16.36
CA LEU A 168 -4.76 -3.19 16.71
C LEU A 168 -4.85 -3.39 18.23
N ASN A 169 -3.74 -3.20 18.96
CA ASN A 169 -3.75 -3.33 20.41
C ASN A 169 -4.55 -2.22 21.12
N GLU A 170 -4.81 -1.07 20.47
CA GLU A 170 -5.71 -0.03 21.02
C GLU A 170 -7.14 -0.56 21.19
N LEU A 171 -7.55 -1.54 20.37
CA LEU A 171 -8.87 -2.19 20.45
C LEU A 171 -9.00 -3.14 21.66
N LYS A 172 -7.90 -3.33 22.41
CA LYS A 172 -7.82 -4.23 23.57
C LYS A 172 -8.29 -5.66 23.29
N PRO A 173 -7.84 -6.31 22.19
CA PRO A 173 -8.17 -7.71 21.94
C PRO A 173 -7.56 -8.62 23.03
N ILE A 174 -8.15 -9.81 23.21
CA ILE A 174 -7.64 -10.82 24.15
C ILE A 174 -6.22 -11.24 23.74
N LYS A 175 -6.03 -11.42 22.43
CA LYS A 175 -4.77 -11.90 21.86
C LYS A 175 -4.62 -11.36 20.43
N ILE A 176 -3.39 -11.09 20.02
CA ILE A 176 -3.04 -10.83 18.63
C ILE A 176 -2.06 -11.91 18.19
N TYR A 177 -2.36 -12.62 17.11
CA TYR A 177 -1.44 -13.53 16.44
C TYR A 177 -0.92 -12.82 15.20
N SER A 178 0.35 -12.44 15.21
CA SER A 178 0.99 -11.73 14.10
C SER A 178 1.94 -12.67 13.37
N PHE A 179 1.69 -12.85 12.07
CA PHE A 179 2.42 -13.76 11.19
C PHE A 179 3.28 -12.94 10.25
N GLU A 180 4.60 -13.14 10.29
CA GLU A 180 5.54 -12.51 9.36
C GLU A 180 6.45 -13.58 8.76
N ALA A 181 6.46 -13.67 7.43
CA ALA A 181 7.16 -14.73 6.72
C ALA A 181 8.66 -14.48 6.59
N ILE A 182 9.08 -13.21 6.53
CA ILE A 182 10.48 -12.83 6.30
C ILE A 182 11.20 -12.72 7.64
N PRO A 183 12.23 -13.55 7.91
CA PRO A 183 12.92 -13.55 9.21
C PRO A 183 13.42 -12.17 9.66
N LYS A 184 14.00 -11.39 8.73
CA LYS A 184 14.47 -10.04 9.03
C LYS A 184 13.36 -9.08 9.47
N HIS A 185 12.16 -9.21 8.90
CA HIS A 185 11.01 -8.40 9.31
C HIS A 185 10.45 -8.92 10.64
N PHE A 186 10.41 -10.24 10.81
CA PHE A 186 10.02 -10.87 12.06
C PHE A 186 10.88 -10.41 13.26
N ASP A 187 12.19 -10.26 13.08
CA ASP A 187 13.06 -9.69 14.13
C ASP A 187 12.66 -8.26 14.51
N LEU A 188 12.25 -7.44 13.53
CA LEU A 188 11.74 -6.08 13.76
C LEU A 188 10.38 -6.10 14.46
N LEU A 189 9.49 -7.03 14.11
CA LEU A 189 8.23 -7.26 14.83
C LEU A 189 8.47 -7.59 16.30
N LEU A 190 9.42 -8.48 16.60
CA LEU A 190 9.80 -8.82 17.99
C LEU A 190 10.33 -7.60 18.74
N GLU A 191 11.18 -6.79 18.10
CA GLU A 191 11.70 -5.56 18.72
C GLU A 191 10.57 -4.54 18.96
N THR A 192 9.61 -4.38 18.05
CA THR A 192 8.44 -3.51 18.26
C THR A 192 7.60 -3.97 19.45
N ILE A 193 7.36 -5.28 19.61
CA ILE A 193 6.64 -5.85 20.77
C ILE A 193 7.37 -5.47 22.07
N LYS A 194 8.69 -5.67 22.11
CA LYS A 194 9.55 -5.38 23.26
C LYS A 194 9.56 -3.89 23.60
N LEU A 195 9.81 -3.02 22.61
CA LEU A 195 9.90 -1.57 22.77
C LEU A 195 8.60 -0.97 23.33
N ASN A 196 7.45 -1.53 22.96
CA ASN A 196 6.13 -1.03 23.39
C ASN A 196 5.53 -1.83 24.56
N ASN A 197 6.26 -2.82 25.11
CA ASN A 197 5.84 -3.67 26.22
C ASN A 197 4.45 -4.33 26.00
N ILE A 198 4.22 -4.86 24.80
CA ILE A 198 2.95 -5.48 24.42
C ILE A 198 2.95 -6.95 24.83
N LYS A 199 2.01 -7.36 25.70
CA LYS A 199 2.02 -8.68 26.35
C LYS A 199 1.06 -9.70 25.74
N ASN A 200 0.07 -9.25 24.98
CA ASN A 200 -0.98 -10.06 24.39
C ASN A 200 -0.70 -10.47 22.93
N VAL A 201 0.53 -10.30 22.44
CA VAL A 201 0.92 -10.67 21.07
C VAL A 201 1.67 -12.01 21.05
N VAL A 202 1.34 -12.85 20.08
CA VAL A 202 2.11 -14.03 19.69
C VAL A 202 2.62 -13.78 18.27
N ALA A 203 3.93 -13.61 18.14
CA ALA A 203 4.57 -13.49 16.84
C ALA A 203 4.94 -14.88 16.32
N VAL A 204 4.63 -15.17 15.05
CA VAL A 204 4.94 -16.45 14.40
C VAL A 204 5.68 -16.20 13.09
N ASN A 205 6.88 -16.76 12.92
CA ASN A 205 7.69 -16.58 11.71
C ASN A 205 7.29 -17.58 10.60
N VAL A 206 6.10 -17.42 10.03
CA VAL A 206 5.59 -18.25 8.93
C VAL A 206 4.74 -17.43 7.95
N ALA A 207 4.69 -17.87 6.69
CA ALA A 207 3.67 -17.43 5.74
C ALA A 207 2.38 -18.24 5.93
N LEU A 208 1.22 -17.61 5.75
CA LEU A 208 -0.06 -18.32 5.71
C LEU A 208 -0.42 -18.73 4.28
N GLY A 209 -0.88 -19.97 4.11
CA GLY A 209 -1.28 -20.53 2.83
C GLY A 209 -2.24 -21.70 2.99
N ASN A 210 -2.75 -22.22 1.87
CA ASN A 210 -3.70 -23.33 1.85
C ASN A 210 -3.05 -24.73 2.01
N ARG A 211 -1.72 -24.79 2.13
CA ARG A 211 -0.93 -26.01 2.33
C ARG A 211 0.27 -25.72 3.21
N GLN A 212 0.74 -26.74 3.93
CA GLN A 212 2.00 -26.69 4.65
C GLN A 212 3.18 -26.89 3.69
N GLY A 213 4.27 -26.16 3.91
CA GLY A 213 5.52 -26.33 3.15
C GLY A 213 6.38 -25.07 3.16
N TYR A 214 7.42 -25.10 2.34
CA TYR A 214 8.34 -23.98 2.14
C TYR A 214 8.15 -23.38 0.75
N CYS A 215 8.36 -22.07 0.62
CA CYS A 215 8.35 -21.38 -0.67
C CYS A 215 9.44 -20.31 -0.72
N ASN A 216 9.92 -20.01 -1.93
CA ASN A 216 10.87 -18.93 -2.15
C ASN A 216 10.13 -17.59 -2.20
N ILE A 217 10.50 -16.70 -1.29
CA ILE A 217 9.98 -15.33 -1.23
C ILE A 217 11.00 -14.42 -1.93
N HIS A 218 10.56 -13.76 -2.99
CA HIS A 218 11.33 -12.72 -3.65
C HIS A 218 10.98 -11.37 -3.02
N MET A 219 11.96 -10.76 -2.39
CA MET A 219 11.83 -9.41 -1.87
C MET A 219 12.21 -8.39 -2.95
N THR A 220 11.38 -7.37 -3.08
CA THR A 220 11.77 -6.12 -3.72
C THR A 220 12.14 -5.10 -2.64
N ASN A 221 12.78 -3.99 -3.00
CA ASN A 221 13.03 -2.93 -2.01
C ASN A 221 11.73 -2.46 -1.35
N GLY A 222 11.69 -2.42 -0.01
CA GLY A 222 10.54 -1.93 0.78
C GLY A 222 9.82 -3.04 1.55
N ALA A 223 8.54 -2.82 1.87
CA ALA A 223 7.68 -3.76 2.60
C ALA A 223 6.99 -4.81 1.69
N SER A 224 7.31 -4.83 0.39
CA SER A 224 6.67 -5.73 -0.58
C SER A 224 7.49 -6.99 -0.82
N SER A 225 6.81 -8.12 -0.79
CA SER A 225 7.35 -9.43 -1.15
C SER A 225 6.41 -10.19 -2.07
N SER A 226 6.95 -11.11 -2.86
CA SER A 226 6.19 -11.90 -3.81
C SER A 226 6.65 -13.34 -3.81
N ILE A 227 5.73 -14.25 -4.14
CA ILE A 227 6.00 -15.67 -4.30
C ILE A 227 5.73 -16.07 -5.74
N ASN A 228 6.58 -16.93 -6.31
CA ASN A 228 6.31 -17.54 -7.60
C ASN A 228 5.59 -18.87 -7.41
N LEU A 229 4.26 -18.86 -7.55
CA LEU A 229 3.42 -20.06 -7.39
C LEU A 229 3.61 -21.10 -8.52
N LYS A 230 4.35 -20.79 -9.60
CA LYS A 230 4.55 -21.70 -10.74
C LYS A 230 5.72 -22.69 -10.59
N GLN A 231 6.53 -22.60 -9.53
CA GLN A 231 7.45 -23.69 -9.22
C GLN A 231 6.67 -24.81 -8.51
N LYS A 232 6.16 -25.76 -9.30
CA LYS A 232 5.95 -27.12 -8.79
C LYS A 232 7.32 -27.55 -8.24
N ASN A 233 7.40 -27.79 -6.94
CA ASN A 233 8.55 -28.45 -6.35
C ASN A 233 8.62 -29.87 -6.93
N ASP A 234 9.42 -30.04 -7.97
CA ASP A 234 10.04 -31.32 -8.24
C ASP A 234 11.04 -31.58 -7.11
N LYS A 235 10.92 -32.79 -6.53
CA LYS A 235 11.82 -33.45 -5.58
C LYS A 235 11.62 -33.13 -4.10
N ILE A 236 10.70 -33.92 -3.51
CA ILE A 236 10.93 -34.53 -2.20
C ILE A 236 12.06 -35.54 -2.42
N ASN A 237 13.25 -35.28 -1.85
CA ASN A 237 14.24 -36.32 -1.62
C ASN A 237 14.11 -36.73 -0.15
N ASN A 238 13.80 -38.01 0.05
CA ASN A 238 13.90 -38.73 1.32
C ASN A 238 15.34 -38.73 1.84
#